data_AF-A0A2E3HRF3-F1
#
_entry.id   AF-A0A2E3HRF3-F1
#
_cell.length_a   1.000
_cell.length_b   1.000
_cell.length_c   1.000
_cell.angle_alpha   90.00
_cell.angle_beta   90.00
_cell.angle_gamma   90.00
#
_symmetry.space_group_name_H-M   'P 1'
#
loop_
_entity.id
_entity.type
_entity.pdbx_description
1 polymer ?
#
loop_
_entity_poly.entity_id
_entity_poly.type
_entity_poly.pdbx_seq_one_letter_code
_entity_poly.pdbx_strand_id
1 'polypeptide(L)'
;MKQSIHISGMTCNICLEKVTKSLYSIQGVVDLKIDLESGNVNMEVSDELSLNQIAEVLSQKYKPSFIDQTKKKISVTIPSKTKELFPLFLIFTYLIVGSILLQKDNFSIPSLMFDFMGLFFIVFSFFKFLDYGGFAIAFAKYDPIAKRSIYYGNIYPFIETILGIMFLIRWQLIIALITSSVVLSLTTIGVIYNLFNNNKIDCACLGTALKLPMTKATLIENILMLVMSISMIFYQLD
;
A
#
# COMPACT_ATOMS: atom_id res chain seq x y z
N MET A 1 10.86 6.79 -34.02
CA MET A 1 9.60 6.05 -33.77
C MET A 1 9.84 5.03 -32.66
N LYS A 2 8.81 4.64 -31.91
CA LYS A 2 8.97 3.64 -30.82
C LYS A 2 8.46 2.29 -31.28
N GLN A 3 9.26 1.25 -31.09
CA GLN A 3 8.94 -0.12 -31.44
C GLN A 3 9.21 -1.04 -30.25
N SER A 4 8.29 -1.97 -29.98
CA SER A 4 8.38 -2.89 -28.84
C SER A 4 8.33 -4.33 -29.35
N ILE A 5 9.31 -5.13 -28.95
CA ILE A 5 9.43 -6.54 -29.28
C ILE A 5 9.64 -7.36 -28.01
N HIS A 6 9.32 -8.65 -28.07
CA HIS A 6 9.63 -9.60 -27.01
C HIS A 6 10.67 -10.60 -27.52
N ILE A 7 11.74 -10.82 -26.74
CA ILE A 7 12.82 -11.75 -27.07
C ILE A 7 12.85 -12.87 -26.03
N SER A 8 12.53 -14.09 -26.46
CA SER A 8 12.62 -15.27 -25.60
C SER A 8 14.06 -15.77 -25.50
N GLY A 9 14.49 -16.23 -24.31
CA GLY A 9 15.76 -16.93 -24.10
C GLY A 9 16.84 -16.17 -23.31
N MET A 10 16.55 -14.95 -22.85
CA MET A 10 17.43 -14.20 -21.94
C MET A 10 17.18 -14.63 -20.49
N THR A 11 18.16 -15.27 -19.85
CA THR A 11 18.05 -15.75 -18.46
C THR A 11 19.12 -15.18 -17.54
N CYS A 12 19.97 -14.28 -18.04
CA CYS A 12 21.17 -13.85 -17.35
C CYS A 12 21.62 -12.44 -17.80
N ASN A 13 22.35 -11.71 -16.95
CA ASN A 13 22.88 -10.38 -17.30
C ASN A 13 23.88 -10.43 -18.47
N ILE A 14 24.62 -11.54 -18.65
CA ILE A 14 25.50 -11.75 -19.81
C ILE A 14 24.68 -11.91 -21.10
N CYS A 15 23.47 -12.49 -20.99
CA CYS A 15 22.52 -12.67 -22.08
C CYS A 15 21.97 -11.30 -22.51
N LEU A 16 21.64 -10.46 -21.51
CA LEU A 16 21.21 -9.07 -21.69
C LEU A 16 22.24 -8.24 -22.47
N GLU A 17 23.50 -8.23 -22.03
CA GLU A 17 24.56 -7.44 -22.69
C GLU A 17 24.80 -7.86 -24.14
N LYS A 18 24.76 -9.18 -24.42
CA LYS A 18 24.92 -9.70 -25.79
C LYS A 18 23.78 -9.25 -26.69
N VAL A 19 22.54 -9.36 -26.22
CA VAL A 19 21.35 -8.94 -26.97
C VAL A 19 21.35 -7.42 -27.18
N THR A 20 21.68 -6.63 -26.16
CA THR A 20 21.83 -5.17 -26.28
C THR A 20 22.86 -4.78 -27.34
N LYS A 21 24.05 -5.39 -27.33
CA LYS A 21 25.11 -5.11 -28.33
C LYS A 21 24.68 -5.48 -29.74
N SER A 22 24.03 -6.64 -29.91
CA SER A 22 23.47 -7.07 -31.19
C SER A 22 22.44 -6.07 -31.72
N LEU A 23 21.51 -5.59 -30.88
CA LEU A 23 20.47 -4.66 -31.32
C LEU A 23 21.00 -3.26 -31.64
N TYR A 24 22.00 -2.76 -30.90
CA TYR A 24 22.67 -1.49 -31.25
C TYR A 24 23.45 -1.55 -32.57
N SER A 25 23.82 -2.74 -33.04
CA SER A 25 24.53 -2.88 -34.33
C SER A 25 23.61 -2.71 -35.55
N ILE A 26 22.29 -2.67 -35.34
CA ILE A 26 21.31 -2.42 -36.40
C ILE A 26 21.32 -0.92 -36.74
N GLN A 27 21.57 -0.61 -38.00
CA GLN A 27 21.51 0.75 -38.51
C GLN A 27 20.07 1.28 -38.38
N GLY A 28 19.90 2.36 -37.61
CA GLY A 28 18.59 2.96 -37.33
C GLY A 28 18.09 2.80 -35.89
N VAL A 29 18.80 2.11 -35.00
CA VAL A 29 18.47 2.09 -33.56
C VAL A 29 19.16 3.27 -32.85
N VAL A 30 18.36 4.17 -32.26
CA VAL A 30 18.85 5.37 -31.54
C VAL A 30 18.99 5.08 -30.05
N ASP A 31 18.00 4.39 -29.46
CA ASP A 31 18.03 4.01 -28.05
C ASP A 31 17.31 2.68 -27.85
N LEU A 32 17.68 1.94 -26.80
CA LEU A 32 17.02 0.70 -26.43
C LEU A 32 16.97 0.51 -24.92
N LYS A 33 15.83 0.02 -24.44
CA LYS A 33 15.61 -0.38 -23.06
C LYS A 33 15.09 -1.80 -23.02
N ILE A 34 15.89 -2.69 -22.44
CA ILE A 34 15.55 -4.10 -22.26
C ILE A 34 15.17 -4.35 -20.80
N ASP A 35 14.03 -5.00 -20.60
CA ASP A 35 13.62 -5.55 -19.31
C ASP A 35 13.94 -7.05 -19.30
N LEU A 36 14.89 -7.44 -18.45
CA LEU A 36 15.36 -8.82 -18.34
C LEU A 36 14.31 -9.75 -17.72
N GLU A 37 13.47 -9.24 -16.81
CA GLU A 37 12.45 -10.07 -16.14
C GLU A 37 11.31 -10.41 -17.08
N SER A 38 10.92 -9.46 -17.93
CA SER A 38 9.82 -9.65 -18.88
C SER A 38 10.25 -10.07 -20.28
N GLY A 39 11.55 -10.04 -20.60
CA GLY A 39 12.07 -10.31 -21.93
C GLY A 39 11.69 -9.27 -22.99
N ASN A 40 11.12 -8.13 -22.57
CA ASN A 40 10.63 -7.08 -23.46
C ASN A 40 11.74 -6.09 -23.79
N VAL A 41 11.78 -5.70 -25.06
CA VAL A 41 12.74 -4.72 -25.58
C VAL A 41 11.97 -3.58 -26.21
N ASN A 42 12.14 -2.39 -25.66
CA ASN A 42 11.61 -1.15 -26.21
C ASN A 42 12.74 -0.42 -26.93
N MET A 43 12.58 -0.13 -28.21
CA MET A 43 13.58 0.51 -29.04
C MET A 43 13.02 1.80 -29.62
N GLU A 44 13.87 2.82 -29.69
CA GLU A 44 13.65 4.01 -30.48
C GLU A 44 14.40 3.85 -31.80
N VAL A 45 13.64 3.73 -32.89
CA VAL A 45 14.14 3.43 -34.23
C VAL A 45 13.84 4.56 -35.20
N SER A 46 14.77 4.84 -36.11
CA SER A 46 14.60 5.82 -37.18
C SER A 46 13.56 5.36 -38.20
N ASP A 47 13.60 4.07 -38.56
CA ASP A 47 12.68 3.40 -39.50
C ASP A 47 12.13 2.11 -38.88
N GLU A 48 10.95 1.66 -39.33
CA GLU A 48 10.29 0.46 -38.81
C GLU A 48 11.10 -0.81 -39.16
N LEU A 49 11.55 -1.55 -38.14
CA LEU A 49 12.35 -2.77 -38.31
C LEU A 49 11.46 -4.01 -38.41
N SER A 50 11.74 -4.89 -39.37
CA SER A 50 11.04 -6.18 -39.48
C SER A 50 11.62 -7.22 -38.52
N LEU A 51 10.79 -8.20 -38.09
CA LEU A 51 11.26 -9.32 -37.26
C LEU A 51 12.41 -10.11 -37.91
N ASN A 52 12.45 -10.17 -39.23
CA ASN A 52 13.50 -10.88 -39.97
C ASN A 52 14.86 -10.18 -39.81
N GLN A 53 14.89 -8.85 -39.93
CA GLN A 53 16.11 -8.05 -39.70
C GLN A 53 16.61 -8.18 -38.26
N ILE A 54 15.69 -8.23 -37.30
CA ILE A 54 16.03 -8.39 -35.88
C ILE A 54 16.52 -9.82 -35.60
N ALA A 55 15.89 -10.84 -36.19
CA ALA A 55 16.27 -12.24 -36.03
C ALA A 55 17.63 -12.55 -36.67
N GLU A 56 18.02 -11.85 -37.75
CA GLU A 56 19.29 -12.06 -38.45
C GLU A 56 20.50 -11.65 -37.59
N VAL A 57 20.36 -10.63 -36.75
CA VAL A 57 21.43 -10.13 -35.87
C VAL A 57 21.47 -10.85 -34.52
N LEU A 58 20.40 -11.58 -34.19
CA LEU A 58 20.31 -12.38 -32.98
C LEU A 58 20.75 -13.83 -33.25
N SER A 59 21.46 -14.44 -32.30
CA SER A 59 21.78 -15.87 -32.39
C SER A 59 20.52 -16.73 -32.41
N GLN A 60 20.55 -17.91 -33.06
CA GLN A 60 19.43 -18.87 -33.15
C GLN A 60 18.77 -19.24 -31.80
N LYS A 61 19.48 -19.00 -30.69
CA LYS A 61 18.97 -19.19 -29.32
C LYS A 61 17.87 -18.20 -28.93
N TYR A 62 17.81 -17.03 -29.56
CA TYR A 62 16.86 -15.96 -29.23
C TYR A 62 15.77 -15.88 -30.29
N LYS A 63 14.51 -15.89 -29.86
CA LYS A 63 13.35 -15.82 -30.75
C LYS A 63 12.63 -14.48 -30.57
N PRO A 64 12.77 -13.53 -31.51
CA PRO A 64 12.03 -12.28 -31.46
C PRO A 64 10.58 -12.52 -31.92
N SER A 65 9.64 -11.91 -31.20
CA SER A 65 8.21 -11.89 -31.53
C SER A 65 7.69 -10.47 -31.38
N PHE A 66 6.88 -9.99 -32.33
CA PHE A 66 6.20 -8.72 -32.16
C PHE A 66 5.28 -8.80 -30.94
N ILE A 67 5.26 -7.75 -30.13
CA ILE A 67 4.24 -7.60 -29.12
C ILE A 67 2.96 -7.22 -29.88
N ASP A 68 2.07 -8.18 -30.09
CA ASP A 68 0.78 -7.98 -30.76
C ASP A 68 0.03 -6.82 -30.09
N GLN A 69 0.06 -5.66 -30.74
CA GLN A 69 -0.66 -4.47 -30.30
C GLN A 69 -2.19 -4.60 -30.46
N THR A 70 -2.68 -5.70 -31.07
CA THR A 70 -4.11 -5.95 -31.31
C THR A 70 -4.80 -6.83 -30.25
N LYS A 71 -4.04 -7.49 -29.36
CA LYS A 71 -4.60 -8.26 -28.22
C LYS A 71 -4.00 -7.91 -26.87
N LYS A 72 -3.54 -6.67 -26.71
CA LYS A 72 -3.07 -6.15 -25.42
C LYS A 72 -3.55 -4.73 -25.13
N LYS A 73 -4.88 -4.56 -25.12
CA LYS A 73 -5.52 -4.07 -23.88
C LYS A 73 -5.26 -5.10 -22.75
N ILE A 74 -3.99 -5.27 -22.36
CA ILE A 74 -3.69 -5.29 -20.94
C ILE A 74 -4.13 -3.86 -20.56
N SER A 75 -5.35 -3.59 -20.07
CA SER A 75 -5.81 -4.14 -18.80
C SER A 75 -4.62 -4.68 -18.01
N VAL A 76 -3.66 -3.77 -17.75
CA VAL A 76 -3.19 -3.66 -16.38
C VAL A 76 -4.52 -3.47 -15.68
N THR A 77 -5.06 -4.57 -15.16
CA THR A 77 -6.04 -4.46 -14.12
C THR A 77 -5.21 -3.85 -13.02
N ILE A 78 -5.01 -2.53 -13.08
CA ILE A 78 -4.89 -1.71 -11.88
C ILE A 78 -6.12 -2.23 -11.16
N PRO A 79 -5.98 -3.06 -10.11
CA PRO A 79 -7.15 -3.46 -9.35
C PRO A 79 -7.90 -2.16 -9.14
N SER A 80 -9.14 -2.09 -9.64
CA SER A 80 -9.89 -0.86 -9.57
C SER A 80 -9.76 -0.41 -8.12
N LYS A 81 -9.41 0.85 -7.87
CA LYS A 81 -9.10 1.34 -6.51
C LYS A 81 -10.15 0.93 -5.47
N THR A 82 -11.37 0.65 -5.95
CA THR A 82 -12.52 0.05 -5.26
C THR A 82 -12.34 -1.40 -4.78
N LYS A 83 -11.66 -2.29 -5.51
CA LYS A 83 -11.39 -3.68 -5.11
C LYS A 83 -10.34 -3.79 -4.00
N GLU A 84 -9.34 -2.90 -3.98
CA GLU A 84 -8.34 -2.86 -2.89
C GLU A 84 -8.92 -2.26 -1.59
N LEU A 85 -9.85 -1.29 -1.69
CA LEU A 85 -10.53 -0.71 -0.53
C LEU A 85 -11.71 -1.54 -0.02
N PHE A 86 -12.11 -2.59 -0.74
CA PHE A 86 -13.26 -3.42 -0.37
C PHE A 86 -13.15 -4.03 1.04
N PRO A 87 -12.01 -4.63 1.45
CA PRO A 87 -11.87 -5.17 2.81
C PRO A 87 -12.04 -4.08 3.88
N LEU A 88 -11.55 -2.87 3.60
CA LEU A 88 -11.63 -1.73 4.52
C LEU A 88 -13.06 -1.26 4.71
N PHE A 89 -13.80 -1.10 3.61
CA PHE A 89 -15.23 -0.76 3.66
C PHE A 89 -16.04 -1.82 4.40
N LEU A 90 -15.72 -3.10 4.18
CA LEU A 90 -16.36 -4.22 4.88
C LEU A 90 -16.08 -4.13 6.38
N ILE A 91 -14.82 -3.95 6.80
CA ILE A 91 -14.46 -3.74 8.22
C ILE A 91 -15.27 -2.58 8.81
N PHE A 92 -15.29 -1.42 8.16
CA PHE A 92 -16.06 -0.26 8.62
C PHE A 92 -17.55 -0.55 8.77
N THR A 93 -18.14 -1.28 7.83
CA THR A 93 -19.55 -1.67 7.90
C THR A 93 -19.81 -2.54 9.14
N TYR A 94 -18.95 -3.54 9.40
CA TYR A 94 -19.04 -4.37 10.60
C TYR A 94 -18.85 -3.57 11.89
N LEU A 95 -17.92 -2.62 11.92
CA LEU A 95 -17.69 -1.75 13.08
C LEU A 95 -18.91 -0.87 13.38
N ILE A 96 -19.50 -0.23 12.35
CA ILE A 96 -20.68 0.62 12.50
C ILE A 96 -21.87 -0.20 12.99
N VAL A 97 -22.17 -1.32 12.31
CA VAL A 97 -23.28 -2.20 12.68
C VAL A 97 -23.06 -2.77 14.09
N GLY A 98 -21.86 -3.24 14.40
CA GLY A 98 -21.51 -3.76 15.73
C GLY A 98 -21.70 -2.71 16.83
N SER A 99 -21.27 -1.47 16.60
CA SER A 99 -21.45 -0.37 17.56
C SER A 99 -22.92 -0.05 17.80
N ILE A 100 -23.74 -0.02 16.74
CA ILE A 100 -25.19 0.20 16.86
C ILE A 100 -25.85 -0.96 17.63
N LEU A 101 -25.45 -2.20 17.36
CA LEU A 101 -25.99 -3.37 18.06
C LEU A 101 -25.63 -3.40 19.55
N LEU A 102 -24.45 -2.91 19.94
CA LEU A 102 -24.08 -2.74 21.35
C LEU A 102 -24.96 -1.69 22.06
N GLN A 103 -25.53 -0.74 21.31
CA GLN A 103 -26.41 0.31 21.80
C GLN A 103 -27.92 -0.02 21.66
N LYS A 104 -28.27 -1.31 21.53
CA LYS A 104 -29.66 -1.73 21.25
C LYS A 104 -30.66 -1.30 22.32
N ASP A 105 -30.30 -1.39 23.59
CA ASP A 105 -31.26 -1.20 24.69
C ASP A 105 -31.40 0.28 25.10
N ASN A 106 -30.30 1.03 25.09
CA ASN A 106 -30.27 2.45 25.45
C ASN A 106 -29.35 3.21 24.49
N PHE A 107 -29.91 3.71 23.39
CA PHE A 107 -29.13 4.40 22.38
C PHE A 107 -28.63 5.76 22.88
N SER A 108 -27.30 5.88 22.99
CA SER A 108 -26.62 7.12 23.35
C SER A 108 -25.49 7.39 22.36
N ILE A 109 -25.48 8.58 21.74
CA ILE A 109 -24.43 8.98 20.78
C ILE A 109 -23.03 8.94 21.43
N PRO A 110 -22.81 9.52 22.64
CA PRO A 110 -21.54 9.37 23.35
C PRO A 110 -21.09 7.92 23.53
N SER A 111 -22.01 7.03 23.92
CA SER A 111 -21.69 5.63 24.15
C SER A 111 -21.42 4.88 22.84
N LEU A 112 -22.16 5.19 21.78
CA LEU A 112 -21.92 4.69 20.42
C LEU A 112 -20.52 5.08 19.93
N MET A 113 -20.07 6.31 20.21
CA MET A 113 -18.74 6.78 19.83
C MET A 113 -17.64 6.00 20.57
N PHE A 114 -17.80 5.77 21.88
CA PHE A 114 -16.86 4.93 22.64
C PHE A 114 -16.83 3.49 22.12
N ASP A 115 -18.00 2.90 21.81
CA ASP A 115 -18.08 1.55 21.25
C ASP A 115 -17.39 1.46 19.89
N PHE A 116 -17.66 2.43 19.01
CA PHE A 116 -17.02 2.49 17.70
C PHE A 116 -15.50 2.63 17.81
N MET A 117 -15.02 3.57 18.64
CA MET A 117 -13.58 3.76 18.86
C MET A 117 -12.93 2.51 19.46
N GLY A 118 -13.60 1.87 20.42
CA GLY A 118 -13.14 0.64 21.04
C GLY A 118 -13.00 -0.51 20.05
N LEU A 119 -14.07 -0.81 19.29
CA LEU A 119 -14.06 -1.84 18.25
C LEU A 119 -13.04 -1.52 17.15
N PHE A 120 -12.92 -0.25 16.74
CA PHE A 120 -11.93 0.20 15.77
C PHE A 120 -10.52 -0.16 16.24
N PHE A 121 -10.12 0.24 17.45
CA PHE A 121 -8.79 -0.05 17.98
C PHE A 121 -8.53 -1.56 18.12
N ILE A 122 -9.49 -2.35 18.59
CA ILE A 122 -9.35 -3.82 18.69
C ILE A 122 -9.10 -4.45 17.31
N VAL A 123 -9.96 -4.14 16.33
CA VAL A 123 -9.90 -4.77 15.01
C VAL A 123 -8.64 -4.34 14.26
N PHE A 124 -8.30 -3.05 14.29
CA PHE A 124 -7.09 -2.55 13.63
C PHE A 124 -5.80 -2.97 14.33
N SER A 125 -5.81 -3.19 15.64
CA SER A 125 -4.68 -3.79 16.36
C SER A 125 -4.50 -5.26 15.99
N PHE A 126 -5.59 -6.02 15.90
CA PHE A 126 -5.56 -7.43 15.47
C PHE A 126 -4.89 -7.60 14.10
N PHE A 127 -5.23 -6.75 13.12
CA PHE A 127 -4.58 -6.81 11.80
C PHE A 127 -3.07 -6.52 11.86
N LYS A 128 -2.62 -5.69 12.80
CA LYS A 128 -1.19 -5.44 13.01
C LYS A 128 -0.48 -6.64 13.62
N PHE A 129 -1.15 -7.40 14.48
CA PHE A 129 -0.61 -8.64 15.01
C PHE A 129 -0.46 -9.76 13.97
N LEU A 130 -1.30 -9.80 12.93
CA LEU A 130 -1.18 -10.79 11.85
C LEU A 130 0.17 -10.73 11.12
N ASP A 131 0.77 -9.55 11.04
CA ASP A 131 2.13 -9.36 10.53
C ASP A 131 2.93 -8.47 11.48
N TYR A 132 3.09 -8.91 12.74
CA TYR A 132 3.70 -8.10 13.81
C TYR A 132 5.07 -7.52 13.44
N GLY A 133 5.96 -8.35 12.88
CA GLY A 133 7.30 -7.92 12.47
C GLY A 133 7.28 -7.03 11.21
N GLY A 134 6.50 -7.39 10.20
CA GLY A 134 6.35 -6.59 8.98
C GLY A 134 5.68 -5.25 9.24
N PHE A 135 4.71 -5.22 10.16
CA PHE A 135 4.02 -4.01 10.61
C PHE A 135 5.01 -2.99 11.17
N ALA A 136 5.85 -3.35 12.14
CA ALA A 136 6.75 -2.38 12.77
C ALA A 136 7.73 -1.74 11.76
N ILE A 137 8.22 -2.53 10.80
CA ILE A 137 9.08 -2.04 9.71
C ILE A 137 8.31 -1.13 8.75
N ALA A 138 7.08 -1.51 8.38
CA ALA A 138 6.23 -0.71 7.50
C ALA A 138 5.78 0.60 8.17
N PHE A 139 5.41 0.54 9.44
CA PHE A 139 4.98 1.66 10.28
C PHE A 139 6.09 2.71 10.45
N ALA A 140 7.33 2.27 10.64
CA ALA A 140 8.51 3.14 10.73
C ALA A 140 8.79 3.97 9.46
N LYS A 141 8.19 3.63 8.31
CA LYS A 141 8.35 4.42 7.07
C LYS A 141 7.64 5.78 7.14
N TYR A 142 6.59 5.91 7.93
CA TYR A 142 5.77 7.13 7.99
C TYR A 142 5.57 7.67 9.40
N ASP A 143 5.50 6.84 10.45
CA ASP A 143 5.35 7.35 11.80
C ASP A 143 6.67 7.96 12.32
N PRO A 144 6.68 9.23 12.78
CA PRO A 144 7.91 9.91 13.18
C PRO A 144 8.65 9.24 14.34
N ILE A 145 7.91 8.65 15.30
CA ILE A 145 8.49 8.01 16.48
C ILE A 145 9.01 6.64 16.10
N ALA A 146 8.24 5.86 15.35
CA ALA A 146 8.66 4.53 14.89
C ALA A 146 9.87 4.60 13.96
N LYS A 147 9.98 5.67 13.16
CA LYS A 147 11.17 5.95 12.33
C LYS A 147 12.44 6.10 13.19
N ARG A 148 12.31 6.66 14.40
CA ARG A 148 13.43 6.83 15.34
C ARG A 148 13.66 5.61 16.20
N SER A 149 12.61 4.82 16.50
CA SER A 149 12.70 3.61 17.31
C SER A 149 11.69 2.56 16.84
N ILE A 150 12.19 1.49 16.23
CA ILE A 150 11.39 0.31 15.84
C ILE A 150 10.72 -0.35 17.04
N TYR A 151 11.31 -0.23 18.24
CA TYR A 151 10.69 -0.71 19.48
C TYR A 151 9.33 -0.07 19.75
N TYR A 152 9.16 1.23 19.45
CA TYR A 152 7.86 1.88 19.54
C TYR A 152 6.86 1.26 18.54
N GLY A 153 7.29 0.99 17.31
CA GLY A 153 6.46 0.30 16.31
C GLY A 153 6.00 -1.09 16.76
N ASN A 154 6.85 -1.83 17.48
CA ASN A 154 6.51 -3.12 18.08
C ASN A 154 5.51 -2.98 19.25
N ILE A 155 5.62 -1.93 20.06
CA ILE A 155 4.72 -1.70 21.20
C ILE A 155 3.36 -1.15 20.75
N TYR A 156 3.31 -0.48 19.60
CA TYR A 156 2.12 0.21 19.09
C TYR A 156 0.84 -0.65 19.01
N PRO A 157 0.86 -1.90 18.48
CA PRO A 157 -0.33 -2.76 18.47
C PRO A 157 -0.88 -3.01 19.89
N PHE A 158 -0.01 -3.15 20.89
CA PHE A 158 -0.44 -3.32 22.28
C PHE A 158 -1.10 -2.05 22.82
N ILE A 159 -0.55 -0.86 22.50
CA ILE A 159 -1.16 0.42 22.87
C ILE A 159 -2.59 0.49 22.33
N GLU A 160 -2.80 0.18 21.06
CA GLU A 160 -4.14 0.16 20.47
C GLU A 160 -5.06 -0.90 21.11
N THR A 161 -4.57 -2.11 21.38
CA THR A 161 -5.39 -3.12 22.08
C THR A 161 -5.84 -2.61 23.44
N ILE A 162 -4.93 -2.02 24.22
CA ILE A 162 -5.24 -1.46 25.55
C ILE A 162 -6.27 -0.34 25.42
N LEU A 163 -6.08 0.61 24.49
CA LEU A 163 -7.04 1.68 24.23
C LEU A 163 -8.41 1.13 23.85
N GLY A 164 -8.45 0.13 22.96
CA GLY A 164 -9.68 -0.54 22.54
C GLY A 164 -10.42 -1.16 23.72
N ILE A 165 -9.71 -1.89 24.59
CA ILE A 165 -10.28 -2.45 25.81
C ILE A 165 -10.80 -1.34 26.73
N MET A 166 -10.01 -0.30 26.99
CA MET A 166 -10.39 0.82 27.85
C MET A 166 -11.70 1.48 27.39
N PHE A 167 -11.86 1.70 26.08
CA PHE A 167 -13.10 2.23 25.53
C PHE A 167 -14.27 1.27 25.69
N LEU A 168 -14.12 -0.02 25.34
CA LEU A 168 -15.21 -0.99 25.41
C LEU A 168 -15.71 -1.23 26.84
N ILE A 169 -14.79 -1.31 27.82
CA ILE A 169 -15.15 -1.53 29.22
C ILE A 169 -15.43 -0.22 29.98
N ARG A 170 -15.31 0.93 29.32
CA ARG A 170 -15.45 2.29 29.91
C ARG A 170 -14.50 2.56 31.07
N TRP A 171 -13.26 2.04 31.01
CA TRP A 171 -12.26 2.21 32.06
C TRP A 171 -11.30 3.37 31.73
N GLN A 172 -11.20 4.34 32.63
CA GLN A 172 -10.31 5.50 32.51
C GLN A 172 -10.41 6.22 31.14
N LEU A 173 -11.65 6.56 30.74
CA LEU A 173 -11.96 7.15 29.44
C LEU A 173 -11.13 8.40 29.12
N ILE A 174 -10.93 9.31 30.07
CA ILE A 174 -10.14 10.54 29.86
C ILE A 174 -8.70 10.21 29.46
N ILE A 175 -8.08 9.24 30.13
CA ILE A 175 -6.70 8.82 29.82
C ILE A 175 -6.68 8.17 28.44
N ALA A 176 -7.61 7.26 28.15
CA ALA A 176 -7.72 6.62 26.84
C ALA A 176 -7.90 7.65 25.71
N LEU A 177 -8.76 8.66 25.90
CA LEU A 177 -9.00 9.72 24.93
C LEU A 177 -7.76 10.60 24.71
N ILE A 178 -7.10 11.05 25.78
CA ILE A 178 -5.87 11.86 25.66
C ILE A 178 -4.78 11.08 24.93
N THR A 179 -4.54 9.82 25.33
CA THR A 179 -3.55 8.96 24.69
C THR A 179 -3.90 8.71 23.21
N SER A 180 -5.16 8.42 22.91
CA SER A 180 -5.64 8.24 21.52
C SER A 180 -5.39 9.49 20.69
N SER A 181 -5.75 10.67 21.20
CA SER A 181 -5.54 11.95 20.51
C SER A 181 -4.05 12.20 20.21
N VAL A 182 -3.17 11.93 21.17
CA VAL A 182 -1.71 12.10 20.98
C VAL A 182 -1.19 11.13 19.92
N VAL A 183 -1.50 9.85 20.04
CA VAL A 183 -1.02 8.79 19.14
C VAL A 183 -1.54 9.00 17.71
N LEU A 184 -2.83 9.33 17.56
CA LEU A 184 -3.44 9.59 16.25
C LEU A 184 -2.92 10.89 15.62
N SER A 185 -2.63 11.93 16.41
CA SER A 185 -2.05 13.16 15.86
C SER A 185 -0.66 12.92 15.27
N LEU A 186 0.20 12.17 15.99
CA LEU A 186 1.56 11.84 15.54
C LEU A 186 1.55 11.03 14.25
N THR A 187 0.72 9.99 14.19
CA THR A 187 0.56 9.15 12.99
C THR A 187 -0.03 9.94 11.83
N THR A 188 -1.01 10.82 12.07
CA THR A 188 -1.60 11.68 11.05
C THR A 188 -0.57 12.62 10.42
N ILE A 189 0.26 13.28 11.24
CA ILE A 189 1.35 14.14 10.75
C ILE A 189 2.33 13.33 9.88
N GLY A 190 2.68 12.13 10.31
CA GLY A 190 3.55 11.22 9.56
C GLY A 190 2.99 10.82 8.20
N VAL A 191 1.72 10.43 8.17
CA VAL A 191 1.01 10.04 6.93
C VAL A 191 0.86 11.23 5.99
N ILE A 192 0.50 12.41 6.50
CA ILE A 192 0.41 13.64 5.71
C ILE A 192 1.78 13.94 5.08
N TYR A 193 2.84 14.00 5.88
CA TYR A 193 4.19 14.28 5.37
C TYR A 193 4.60 13.31 4.26
N ASN A 194 4.36 11.99 4.46
CA ASN A 194 4.70 10.98 3.48
C ASN A 194 3.85 11.07 2.19
N LEU A 195 2.57 11.41 2.31
CA LEU A 195 1.66 11.57 1.17
C LEU A 195 2.03 12.80 0.30
N PHE A 196 2.48 13.89 0.93
CA PHE A 196 2.92 15.09 0.23
C PHE A 196 4.31 14.96 -0.39
N ASN A 197 5.20 14.14 0.19
CA ASN A 197 6.58 14.04 -0.29
C ASN A 197 6.80 13.17 -1.54
N ASN A 198 5.76 12.55 -2.13
CA ASN A 198 5.85 11.82 -3.41
C ASN A 198 7.04 10.86 -3.56
N ASN A 199 7.56 10.33 -2.44
CA ASN A 199 8.60 9.33 -2.49
C ASN A 199 7.94 8.02 -2.88
N LYS A 200 7.99 7.69 -4.18
CA LYS A 200 7.72 6.35 -4.69
C LYS A 200 8.74 5.41 -4.05
N ILE A 201 8.40 4.85 -2.90
CA ILE A 201 9.18 3.77 -2.31
C ILE A 201 8.63 2.49 -2.91
N ASP A 202 9.42 1.91 -3.79
CA ASP A 202 9.20 0.58 -4.32
C ASP A 202 9.01 -0.43 -3.19
N CYS A 203 8.06 -1.33 -3.46
CA CYS A 203 7.53 -2.30 -2.52
C CYS A 203 8.64 -3.22 -1.99
N ALA A 204 8.93 -3.12 -0.69
CA ALA A 204 9.59 -4.18 0.05
C ALA A 204 8.51 -5.06 0.69
N CYS A 205 8.32 -6.24 0.09
CA CYS A 205 7.86 -7.50 0.67
C CYS A 205 7.10 -7.41 1.99
N LEU A 206 5.76 -7.36 1.91
CA LEU A 206 4.89 -7.60 3.06
C LEU A 206 4.28 -9.01 2.97
N GLY A 207 4.26 -9.68 4.11
CA GLY A 207 3.63 -10.97 4.34
C GLY A 207 2.16 -11.00 3.92
N THR A 208 1.68 -12.22 3.77
CA THR A 208 0.64 -12.67 2.84
C THR A 208 -0.81 -12.52 3.30
N ALA A 209 -1.12 -11.69 4.31
CA ALA A 209 -2.49 -11.61 4.82
C ALA A 209 -3.34 -10.53 4.12
N LEU A 210 -2.99 -9.24 4.24
CA LEU A 210 -3.78 -8.12 3.74
C LEU A 210 -2.88 -6.91 3.42
N LYS A 211 -2.53 -6.71 2.14
CA LYS A 211 -1.82 -5.50 1.69
C LYS A 211 -2.83 -4.36 1.53
N LEU A 212 -3.14 -3.64 2.60
CA LEU A 212 -3.86 -2.38 2.49
C LEU A 212 -2.85 -1.29 2.14
N PRO A 213 -2.86 -0.72 0.92
CA PRO A 213 -2.05 0.45 0.65
C PRO A 213 -2.42 1.55 1.66
N MET A 214 -1.42 2.18 2.28
CA MET A 214 -1.64 3.43 3.02
C MET A 214 -2.19 4.45 2.02
N THR A 215 -3.51 4.64 2.03
CA THR A 215 -4.22 5.43 1.04
C THR A 215 -4.83 6.67 1.69
N LYS A 216 -5.49 7.50 0.87
CA LYS A 216 -6.35 8.58 1.37
C LYS A 216 -7.40 8.08 2.38
N ALA A 217 -7.78 6.79 2.34
CA ALA A 217 -8.71 6.21 3.29
C ALA A 217 -8.15 6.19 4.72
N THR A 218 -6.93 5.66 4.94
CA THR A 218 -6.30 5.65 6.27
C THR A 218 -6.13 7.05 6.88
N LEU A 219 -5.93 8.07 6.04
CA LEU A 219 -5.90 9.47 6.51
C LEU A 219 -7.29 9.93 7.00
N ILE A 220 -8.36 9.60 6.25
CA ILE A 220 -9.74 9.92 6.64
C ILE A 220 -10.10 9.22 7.95
N GLU A 221 -9.69 7.96 8.12
CA GLU A 221 -9.94 7.17 9.32
C GLU A 221 -9.29 7.78 10.56
N ASN A 222 -8.01 8.12 10.47
CA ASN A 222 -7.29 8.76 11.57
C ASN A 222 -7.89 10.13 11.93
N ILE A 223 -8.27 10.92 10.93
CA ILE A 223 -8.93 12.22 11.16
C ILE A 223 -10.27 12.02 11.84
N LEU A 224 -11.09 11.07 11.37
CA LEU A 224 -12.38 10.76 11.97
C LEU A 224 -12.23 10.35 13.44
N MET A 225 -11.30 9.43 13.73
CA MET A 225 -11.00 9.00 15.09
C MET A 225 -10.47 10.12 15.97
N LEU A 226 -9.64 11.02 15.41
CA LEU A 226 -9.11 12.18 16.13
C LEU A 226 -10.21 13.18 16.47
N VAL A 227 -11.12 13.47 15.54
CA VAL A 227 -12.29 14.34 15.78
C VAL A 227 -13.16 13.75 16.87
N MET A 228 -13.49 12.45 16.79
CA MET A 228 -14.26 11.76 17.83
C MET A 228 -13.57 11.85 19.20
N SER A 229 -12.27 11.56 19.24
CA SER A 229 -11.48 11.60 20.48
C SER A 229 -11.51 12.99 21.11
N ILE A 230 -11.26 14.04 20.34
CA ILE A 230 -11.26 15.42 20.83
C ILE A 230 -12.67 15.84 21.29
N SER A 231 -13.73 15.54 20.52
CA SER A 231 -15.09 15.89 20.92
C SER A 231 -15.52 15.20 22.22
N MET A 232 -15.10 13.94 22.40
CA MET A 232 -15.42 13.17 23.60
C MET A 232 -14.62 13.64 24.82
N ILE A 233 -13.43 14.23 24.64
CA ILE A 233 -12.70 14.89 25.73
C ILE A 233 -13.52 16.05 26.29
N PHE A 234 -14.03 16.94 25.42
CA PHE A 234 -14.87 18.06 25.86
C PHE A 234 -16.15 17.56 26.54
N TYR A 235 -16.84 16.60 25.94
CA TYR A 235 -18.04 15.99 26.54
C TYR A 235 -17.80 15.38 27.94
N GLN A 236 -16.61 14.87 28.21
CA GLN A 236 -16.27 14.26 29.49
C GLN A 236 -15.81 15.28 30.55
N LEU A 237 -15.45 16.48 30.12
CA LEU A 237 -15.00 17.58 30.99
C LEU A 237 -16.13 18.57 31.32
N ASP A 238 -17.17 18.63 30.49
CA ASP A 238 -18.42 19.36 30.72
C ASP A 238 -19.38 18.58 31.65
#